data_AF-A0A820NHA2-F1
#
_entry.id   AF-A0A820NHA2-F1
#
_cell.length_a   1.000
_cell.length_b   1.000
_cell.length_c   1.000
_cell.angle_alpha   90.00
_cell.angle_beta   90.00
_cell.angle_gamma   90.00
#
_symmetry.space_group_name_H-M   'P 1'
#
loop_
_entity.id
_entity.type
_entity.pdbx_description
1 polymer ?
#
loop_
_entity_poly.entity_id
_entity_poly.type
_entity_poly.pdbx_seq_one_letter_code
_entity_poly.pdbx_strand_id
1 'polypeptide(L)'
;HMHADHLGGLYGLIQQRRRAFENLGHKYEKLILLCPNKYIDVGEKQWNYFSNKHSFDDDVHVIFNRTLTNGLPSLTNIGGENTNEEKFLFEKFKSIGLHGVQTVLVEHIYDAHALVLRHIDGWSLAFSGDCKQSNDFIQAG
;
A
#
# COMPACT_ATOMS: atom_id res chain seq x y z
N HIS A 1 -1.36 -8.45 -5.74
CA HIS A 1 -0.95 -8.81 -7.12
C HIS A 1 -1.97 -8.20 -8.10
N MET A 2 -1.92 -8.50 -9.40
CA MET A 2 -2.72 -7.80 -10.43
C MET A 2 -3.93 -8.58 -10.98
N HIS A 3 -4.37 -9.67 -10.35
CA HIS A 3 -5.59 -10.34 -10.82
C HIS A 3 -6.83 -9.47 -10.57
N ALA A 4 -7.75 -9.46 -11.54
CA ALA A 4 -8.86 -8.51 -11.59
C ALA A 4 -9.88 -8.73 -10.46
N ASP A 5 -10.04 -9.96 -9.97
CA ASP A 5 -10.88 -10.34 -8.84
C ASP A 5 -10.44 -9.68 -7.52
N HIS A 6 -9.21 -9.17 -7.43
CA HIS A 6 -8.70 -8.42 -6.27
C HIS A 6 -8.74 -6.90 -6.46
N LEU A 7 -8.93 -6.41 -7.68
CA LEU A 7 -8.84 -4.98 -8.02
C LEU A 7 -10.18 -4.34 -8.38
N GLY A 8 -11.17 -5.12 -8.83
CA GLY A 8 -12.41 -4.61 -9.40
C GLY A 8 -13.23 -3.69 -8.48
N GLY A 9 -13.08 -3.82 -7.16
CA GLY A 9 -13.76 -2.98 -6.17
C GLY A 9 -13.00 -1.72 -5.75
N LEU A 10 -11.71 -1.60 -6.08
CA LEU A 10 -10.84 -0.57 -5.51
C LEU A 10 -11.28 0.85 -5.89
N TYR A 11 -11.66 1.06 -7.16
CA TYR A 11 -12.16 2.35 -7.62
C TYR A 11 -13.41 2.79 -6.86
N GLY A 12 -14.39 1.89 -6.75
CA GLY A 12 -15.63 2.18 -6.04
C GLY A 12 -15.37 2.54 -4.57
N LEU A 13 -14.44 1.84 -3.93
CA LEU A 13 -14.03 2.10 -2.55
C LEU A 13 -13.44 3.51 -2.38
N ILE A 14 -12.49 3.90 -3.24
CA ILE A 14 -11.85 5.23 -3.16
C ILE A 14 -12.89 6.33 -3.42
N GLN A 15 -13.77 6.15 -4.40
CA GLN A 15 -14.83 7.11 -4.70
C GLN A 15 -15.82 7.27 -3.53
N GLN A 16 -16.24 6.17 -2.89
CA GLN A 16 -17.12 6.26 -1.72
C GLN A 16 -16.41 6.90 -0.53
N ARG A 17 -15.12 6.62 -0.34
CA ARG A 17 -14.31 7.28 0.69
C ARG A 17 -14.30 8.79 0.47
N ARG A 18 -14.02 9.27 -0.75
CA ARG A 18 -14.08 10.71 -1.09
C ARG A 18 -15.42 11.33 -0.71
N ARG A 19 -16.52 10.72 -1.17
CA ARG A 19 -17.88 11.19 -0.88
C ARG A 19 -18.16 11.25 0.62
N ALA A 20 -17.66 10.28 1.39
CA ALA A 20 -17.82 10.30 2.84
C ALA A 20 -17.12 11.51 3.48
N PHE A 21 -15.88 11.83 3.07
CA PHE A 21 -15.18 13.03 3.53
C PHE A 21 -15.93 14.32 3.19
N GLU A 22 -16.41 14.43 1.95
CA GLU A 22 -17.16 15.60 1.47
C GLU A 22 -18.47 15.79 2.23
N ASN A 23 -19.24 14.71 2.41
CA ASN A 23 -20.51 14.74 3.12
C ASN A 23 -20.34 15.08 4.61
N LEU A 24 -19.20 14.71 5.21
CA LEU A 24 -18.87 15.03 6.60
C LEU A 24 -18.19 16.41 6.75
N GLY A 25 -17.89 17.11 5.65
CA GLY A 25 -17.19 18.39 5.68
C GLY A 25 -15.73 18.27 6.13
N HIS A 26 -15.12 17.09 6.04
CA HIS A 26 -13.72 16.86 6.38
C HIS A 26 -12.81 17.14 5.19
N LYS A 27 -11.63 17.72 5.46
CA LYS A 27 -10.58 17.82 4.45
C LYS A 27 -10.17 16.41 4.03
N TYR A 28 -10.22 16.13 2.72
CA TYR A 28 -9.82 14.84 2.20
C TYR A 28 -8.33 14.56 2.46
N GLU A 29 -8.05 13.41 3.06
CA GLU A 29 -6.71 12.88 3.22
C GLU A 29 -6.48 11.75 2.22
N LYS A 30 -5.40 11.79 1.43
CA LYS A 30 -5.08 10.75 0.43
C LYS A 30 -4.91 9.38 1.09
N LEU A 31 -5.41 8.35 0.41
CA LEU A 31 -5.20 6.97 0.82
C LEU A 31 -3.82 6.50 0.35
N ILE A 32 -3.03 5.88 1.23
CA ILE A 32 -1.81 5.18 0.79
C ILE A 32 -2.25 3.91 0.05
N LEU A 33 -1.91 3.82 -1.24
CA LEU A 33 -2.18 2.65 -2.05
C LEU A 33 -0.87 1.89 -2.25
N LEU A 34 -0.72 0.80 -1.49
CA LEU A 34 0.39 -0.15 -1.66
C LEU A 34 0.04 -1.16 -2.76
N CYS A 35 0.67 -1.06 -3.92
CA CYS A 35 0.30 -1.86 -5.10
C CYS A 35 1.49 -2.36 -5.95
N PRO A 36 1.29 -3.33 -6.85
CA PRO A 36 2.31 -3.73 -7.83
C PRO A 36 2.74 -2.58 -8.76
N ASN A 37 3.95 -2.63 -9.30
CA ASN A 37 4.53 -1.62 -10.21
C ASN A 37 3.64 -1.35 -11.42
N LYS A 38 3.09 -2.41 -12.02
CA LYS A 38 2.21 -2.30 -13.21
C LYS A 38 0.82 -1.75 -12.90
N TYR A 39 0.52 -1.47 -11.63
CA TYR A 39 -0.79 -0.95 -11.26
C TYR A 39 -1.01 0.45 -11.81
N ILE A 40 0.00 1.32 -11.91
CA ILE A 40 -0.21 2.70 -12.40
C ILE A 40 -0.80 2.70 -13.82
N ASP A 41 -0.22 1.94 -14.76
CA ASP A 41 -0.70 1.87 -16.15
C ASP A 41 -2.16 1.42 -16.27
N VAL A 42 -2.60 0.52 -15.39
CA VAL A 42 -3.96 -0.05 -15.40
C VAL A 42 -4.91 0.80 -14.57
N GLY A 43 -4.47 1.23 -13.40
CA GLY A 43 -5.20 2.00 -12.41
C GLY A 43 -5.55 3.38 -12.92
N GLU A 44 -4.62 4.09 -13.58
CA GLU A 44 -4.92 5.38 -14.20
C GLU A 44 -5.96 5.24 -15.33
N LYS A 45 -5.82 4.21 -16.18
CA LYS A 45 -6.79 3.96 -17.26
C LYS A 45 -8.18 3.64 -16.72
N GLN A 46 -8.26 2.78 -15.71
CA GLN A 46 -9.52 2.47 -15.04
C GLN A 46 -10.09 3.71 -14.34
N TRP A 47 -9.25 4.49 -13.67
CA TRP A 47 -9.65 5.71 -12.99
C TRP A 47 -10.25 6.74 -13.95
N ASN A 48 -9.56 7.03 -15.05
CA ASN A 48 -10.01 7.96 -16.08
C ASN A 48 -11.31 7.50 -16.76
N TYR A 49 -11.57 6.18 -16.78
CA TYR A 49 -12.84 5.66 -17.30
C TYR A 49 -14.02 5.93 -16.36
N PHE A 50 -13.80 5.85 -15.04
CA PHE A 50 -14.90 5.94 -14.07
C PHE A 50 -15.03 7.30 -13.34
N SER A 51 -13.97 8.11 -13.29
CA SER A 51 -13.93 9.41 -12.58
C SER A 51 -13.95 10.57 -13.57
N ASN A 52 -14.90 11.50 -13.37
CA ASN A 52 -15.03 12.71 -14.18
C ASN A 52 -14.66 14.00 -13.41
N LYS A 53 -14.15 13.90 -12.17
CA LYS A 53 -13.99 15.08 -11.28
C LYS A 53 -12.59 15.26 -10.66
N HIS A 54 -11.89 14.18 -10.35
CA HIS A 54 -10.59 14.22 -9.68
C HIS A 54 -9.60 13.30 -10.39
N SER A 55 -8.34 13.72 -10.43
CA SER A 55 -7.25 12.88 -10.92
C SER A 55 -6.99 11.74 -9.93
N PHE A 56 -6.38 10.65 -10.40
CA PHE A 56 -6.03 9.51 -9.54
C PHE A 56 -5.11 9.95 -8.38
N ASP A 57 -4.14 10.81 -8.71
CA ASP A 57 -3.18 11.34 -7.76
C ASP A 57 -3.80 12.26 -6.71
N ASP A 58 -4.98 12.85 -6.95
CA ASP A 58 -5.67 13.65 -5.94
C ASP A 58 -6.19 12.79 -4.78
N ASP A 59 -6.50 11.52 -5.05
CA ASP A 59 -7.20 10.65 -4.11
C ASP A 59 -6.31 9.61 -3.44
N VAL A 60 -5.20 9.23 -4.08
CA VAL A 60 -4.26 8.23 -3.54
C VAL A 60 -2.81 8.72 -3.57
N HIS A 61 -2.01 8.17 -2.67
CA HIS A 61 -0.56 8.24 -2.69
C HIS A 61 -0.03 6.84 -2.98
N VAL A 62 0.49 6.63 -4.19
CA VAL A 62 0.90 5.30 -4.66
C VAL A 62 2.26 4.92 -4.11
N ILE A 63 2.33 3.75 -3.48
CA ILE A 63 3.57 3.12 -3.03
C ILE A 63 3.67 1.77 -3.71
N PHE A 64 4.80 1.50 -4.32
CA PHE A 64 5.02 0.19 -4.90
C PHE A 64 5.34 -0.84 -3.84
N ASN A 65 4.77 -2.05 -3.98
CA ASN A 65 5.04 -3.16 -3.08
C ASN A 65 6.55 -3.38 -2.90
N ARG A 66 7.33 -3.23 -3.97
CA ARG A 66 8.79 -3.43 -3.95
C ARG A 66 9.53 -2.49 -3.00
N THR A 67 8.99 -1.30 -2.74
CA THR A 67 9.58 -0.31 -1.83
C THR A 67 9.72 -0.84 -0.41
N LEU A 68 8.85 -1.76 0.02
CA LEU A 68 8.79 -2.29 1.39
C LEU A 68 9.31 -3.73 1.52
N THR A 69 10.01 -4.24 0.51
CA THR A 69 10.53 -5.63 0.53
C THR A 69 11.59 -5.86 1.61
N ASN A 70 12.35 -4.81 1.92
CA ASN A 70 13.31 -4.79 3.02
C ASN A 70 12.69 -4.32 4.35
N GLY A 71 11.36 -4.23 4.42
CA GLY A 71 10.63 -3.70 5.56
C GLY A 71 10.50 -2.18 5.56
N LEU A 72 9.93 -1.65 6.63
CA LEU A 72 9.75 -0.21 6.82
C LEU A 72 11.11 0.46 6.99
N PRO A 73 11.41 1.57 6.29
CA PRO A 73 12.68 2.28 6.43
C PRO A 73 12.92 2.70 7.90
N SER A 74 14.10 2.38 8.44
CA SER A 74 14.49 2.84 9.76
C SER A 74 15.04 4.26 9.67
N LEU A 75 14.46 5.21 10.41
CA LEU A 75 14.99 6.58 10.50
C LEU A 75 16.24 6.70 11.41
N THR A 76 17.07 5.66 11.47
CA THR A 76 18.33 5.68 12.20
C THR A 76 19.46 6.09 11.26
N ASN A 77 20.01 7.29 11.46
CA ASN A 77 21.05 7.98 10.68
C ASN A 77 22.42 7.28 10.57
N ILE A 78 22.50 5.94 10.50
CA ILE A 78 23.77 5.25 10.30
C ILE A 78 24.00 5.08 8.79
N GLY A 79 24.54 6.11 8.16
CA GLY A 79 25.26 5.99 6.87
C GLY A 79 24.61 6.57 5.61
N GLY A 80 23.42 7.17 5.68
CA GLY A 80 22.79 7.83 4.53
C GLY A 80 21.62 8.73 4.92
N GLU A 81 21.32 9.74 4.09
CA GLU A 81 20.11 10.55 4.24
C GLU A 81 18.89 9.76 3.76
N ASN A 82 17.91 9.57 4.65
CA ASN A 82 16.60 9.05 4.26
C ASN A 82 15.94 9.99 3.23
N THR A 83 15.38 9.40 2.18
CA THR A 83 14.57 10.10 1.19
C THR A 83 13.30 10.68 1.81
N ASN A 84 12.68 11.65 1.13
CA ASN A 84 11.41 12.22 1.59
C ASN A 84 10.29 11.17 1.65
N GLU A 85 10.30 10.19 0.73
CA GLU A 85 9.33 9.09 0.69
C GLU A 85 9.50 8.17 1.91
N GLU A 86 10.72 7.80 2.26
CA GLU A 86 11.00 6.96 3.44
C GLU A 86 10.57 7.64 4.74
N LYS A 87 10.85 8.94 4.88
CA LYS A 87 10.39 9.75 6.02
C LYS A 87 8.86 9.82 6.07
N PHE A 88 8.22 10.08 4.93
CA PHE A 88 6.76 10.14 4.83
C PHE A 88 6.12 8.81 5.25
N LEU A 89 6.59 7.69 4.72
CA LEU A 89 6.07 6.35 5.05
C LEU A 89 6.27 6.00 6.51
N PHE A 90 7.47 6.23 7.04
CA PHE A 90 7.75 5.98 8.45
C PHE A 90 6.78 6.74 9.35
N GLU A 91 6.62 8.05 9.15
CA GLU A 91 5.73 8.87 9.97
C GLU A 91 4.26 8.45 9.80
N LYS A 92 3.81 8.14 8.58
CA LYS A 92 2.43 7.71 8.32
C LYS A 92 2.08 6.37 8.93
N PHE A 93 2.96 5.38 8.87
CA PHE A 93 2.72 4.09 9.48
C PHE A 93 2.84 4.15 11.00
N LYS A 94 3.81 4.91 11.51
CA LYS A 94 3.96 5.15 12.94
C LYS A 94 2.75 5.86 13.55
N SER A 95 2.12 6.80 12.84
CA SER A 95 0.94 7.52 13.35
C SER A 95 -0.29 6.62 13.55
N ILE A 96 -0.31 5.43 12.93
CA ILE A 96 -1.33 4.40 13.15
C ILE A 96 -0.78 3.20 13.95
N GLY A 97 0.32 3.39 14.69
CA GLY A 97 0.91 2.39 15.57
C GLY A 97 1.65 1.26 14.87
N LEU A 98 1.83 1.30 13.55
CA LEU A 98 2.61 0.31 12.81
C LEU A 98 4.10 0.65 12.89
N HIS A 99 4.87 -0.26 13.49
CA HIS A 99 6.33 -0.15 13.57
C HIS A 99 7.05 -1.12 12.63
N GLY A 100 6.32 -2.04 12.00
CA GLY A 100 6.85 -2.93 10.97
C GLY A 100 5.83 -3.09 9.85
N VAL A 101 6.24 -2.74 8.63
CA VAL A 101 5.47 -2.95 7.42
C VAL A 101 6.42 -3.56 6.41
N GLN A 102 6.18 -4.81 6.01
CA GLN A 102 7.05 -5.53 5.08
C GLN A 102 6.21 -6.21 4.03
N THR A 103 6.58 -6.04 2.76
CA THR A 103 6.08 -6.86 1.68
C THR A 103 7.05 -8.00 1.41
N VAL A 104 6.54 -9.14 0.98
CA VAL A 104 7.36 -10.30 0.62
C VAL A 104 7.00 -10.71 -0.79
N LEU A 105 7.99 -10.77 -1.69
CA LEU A 105 7.75 -11.28 -3.03
C LEU A 105 7.38 -12.77 -2.93
N VAL A 106 6.29 -13.18 -3.56
CA VAL A 106 5.79 -14.57 -3.48
C VAL A 106 5.59 -15.19 -4.85
N GLU A 107 5.69 -16.51 -4.92
CA GLU A 107 5.47 -17.25 -6.17
C GLU A 107 3.97 -17.35 -6.48
N HIS A 108 3.54 -16.65 -7.53
CA HIS A 108 2.19 -16.73 -8.10
C HIS A 108 2.17 -16.19 -9.54
N ILE A 109 2.14 -14.87 -9.66
CA ILE A 109 2.30 -14.13 -10.92
C ILE A 109 3.38 -13.08 -10.76
N TYR A 110 3.81 -12.47 -11.86
CA TYR A 110 4.76 -11.36 -11.82
C TYR A 110 4.27 -10.28 -10.84
N ASP A 111 5.17 -9.87 -9.94
CA ASP A 111 4.94 -8.81 -8.96
C ASP A 111 3.86 -9.12 -7.90
N ALA A 112 3.63 -10.41 -7.62
CA ALA A 112 2.82 -10.85 -6.49
C ALA A 112 3.58 -10.70 -5.17
N HIS A 113 2.91 -10.15 -4.16
CA HIS A 113 3.50 -9.94 -2.84
C HIS A 113 2.51 -10.32 -1.74
N ALA A 114 3.04 -10.90 -0.67
CA ALA A 114 2.41 -10.96 0.64
C ALA A 114 2.74 -9.70 1.47
N LEU A 115 2.04 -9.51 2.58
CA LEU A 115 2.18 -8.37 3.49
C LEU A 115 2.26 -8.84 4.93
N VAL A 116 3.22 -8.33 5.68
CA VAL A 116 3.34 -8.49 7.13
C VAL A 116 3.30 -7.12 7.80
N LEU A 117 2.39 -6.97 8.76
CA LEU A 117 2.22 -5.78 9.58
C LEU A 117 2.53 -6.13 11.05
N ARG A 118 3.18 -5.20 11.74
CA ARG A 118 3.47 -5.29 13.18
C ARG A 118 3.06 -4.00 13.88
N HIS A 119 2.23 -4.14 14.89
CA HIS A 119 1.68 -3.02 15.65
C HIS A 119 2.33 -2.92 17.02
N ILE A 120 2.43 -1.69 17.53
CA ILE A 120 3.10 -1.39 18.81
C ILE A 120 2.42 -2.05 20.02
N ASP A 121 1.13 -2.38 19.88
CA ASP A 121 0.36 -3.13 20.89
C ASP A 121 0.71 -4.63 20.93
N GLY A 122 1.68 -5.08 20.13
CA GLY A 122 2.21 -6.44 20.16
C GLY A 122 1.50 -7.44 19.24
N TRP A 123 0.49 -7.02 18.48
CA TRP A 123 -0.14 -7.88 17.46
C TRP A 123 0.56 -7.76 16.10
N SER A 124 0.49 -8.84 15.32
CA SER A 124 0.93 -8.90 13.93
C SER A 124 -0.19 -9.41 13.02
N LEU A 125 -0.14 -9.01 11.75
CA LEU A 125 -1.02 -9.51 10.70
C LEU A 125 -0.18 -9.94 9.52
N ALA A 126 -0.40 -11.17 9.06
CA ALA A 126 0.21 -11.71 7.85
C ALA A 126 -0.88 -11.98 6.81
N PHE A 127 -0.75 -11.40 5.63
CA PHE A 127 -1.68 -11.56 4.51
C PHE A 127 -0.93 -12.06 3.29
N SER A 128 -1.21 -13.30 2.89
CA SER A 128 -0.49 -13.99 1.79
C SER A 128 -0.80 -13.41 0.41
N GLY A 129 -2.02 -12.91 0.22
CA GLY A 129 -2.63 -12.86 -1.10
C GLY A 129 -2.70 -14.26 -1.72
N ASP A 130 -2.74 -14.32 -3.05
CA ASP A 130 -2.57 -15.56 -3.78
C ASP A 130 -1.08 -15.91 -3.87
N CYS A 131 -0.68 -17.04 -3.29
CA CYS A 131 0.68 -17.55 -3.38
C CYS A 131 0.75 -19.07 -3.24
N LYS A 132 1.81 -19.67 -3.78
CA LYS A 132 2.25 -21.01 -3.35
C LYS A 132 2.83 -20.95 -1.94
N GLN A 133 3.13 -22.11 -1.36
CA GLN A 133 3.88 -22.18 -0.10
C GLN A 133 5.19 -21.39 -0.24
N SER A 134 5.47 -20.51 0.72
CA SER A 134 6.60 -19.59 0.67
C SER A 134 7.36 -19.59 1.98
N ASN A 135 8.61 -20.08 1.96
CA ASN A 135 9.49 -20.04 3.12
C ASN A 135 9.83 -18.61 3.52
N ASP A 136 10.01 -17.72 2.54
CA ASP A 136 10.29 -16.31 2.79
C ASP A 136 9.14 -15.64 3.52
N PHE A 137 7.89 -15.96 3.16
CA PHE A 137 6.72 -15.44 3.87
C PHE A 137 6.59 -16.02 5.27
N ILE A 138 6.78 -17.34 5.44
CA ILE A 138 6.81 -18.00 6.75
C ILE A 138 7.86 -17.37 7.67
N GLN A 139 9.04 -17.05 7.14
CA GLN A 139 10.10 -16.41 7.91
C GLN A 139 9.77 -14.94 8.25
N ALA A 140 9.06 -14.25 7.35
CA ALA A 140 8.73 -12.84 7.51
C ALA A 140 7.63 -12.57 8.54
N GLY A 141 6.76 -13.52 8.87
CA GLY A 141 5.68 -13.29 9.84
C GLY A 141 4.74 -14.47 10.03
#